data_AF-A0A6B8W0P7-F1
#
_entry.id   AF-A0A6B8W0P7-F1
#
_cell.length_a   1.000
_cell.length_b   1.000
_cell.length_c   1.000
_cell.angle_alpha   90.00
_cell.angle_beta   90.00
_cell.angle_gamma   90.00
#
_symmetry.space_group_name_H-M   'P 1'
#
loop_
_entity.id
_entity.type
_entity.pdbx_description
1 polymer ?
#
loop_
_entity_poly.entity_id
_entity_poly.type
_entity_poly.pdbx_seq_one_letter_code
_entity_poly.pdbx_strand_id
1 'polypeptide(L)' 'MSNAEMFVMVGEIFIGFLFMMSAFACFMYKKSLKLVWTLVAFAFLFLTILPVSQAIGWGTTWIR' A
#
# COMPACT_ATOMS: atom_id res chain seq x y z
N MET A 1 -2.46 20.10 3.78
CA MET A 1 -1.41 19.05 3.69
C MET A 1 -0.13 19.60 4.26
N SER A 2 0.28 19.11 5.42
CA SER A 2 1.62 19.31 5.96
C SER A 2 2.62 18.46 5.17
N ASN A 3 3.89 18.90 5.11
CA ASN A 3 4.97 18.12 4.50
C ASN A 3 5.07 16.71 5.10
N ALA A 4 4.77 16.57 6.40
CA ALA A 4 4.75 15.28 7.07
C ALA A 4 3.70 14.31 6.49
N GLU A 5 2.50 14.80 6.17
CA GLU A 5 1.41 13.99 5.59
C GLU A 5 1.77 13.48 4.19
N MET A 6 2.43 14.34 3.40
CA MET A 6 2.94 13.96 2.09
C MET A 6 4.00 12.84 2.18
N PHE A 7 4.92 12.93 3.14
CA PHE A 7 5.92 11.87 3.33
C PHE A 7 5.30 10.55 3.79
N VAL A 8 4.26 10.58 4.62
CA VAL A 8 3.52 9.38 5.03
C VAL A 8 2.87 8.70 3.83
N MET A 9 2.15 9.45 2.98
CA MET A 9 1.53 8.94 1.74
C MET A 9 2.55 8.31 0.78
N VAL A 10 3.69 8.98 0.56
CA VAL A 10 4.73 8.45 -0.32
C VAL A 10 5.36 7.19 0.28
N GLY A 11 5.61 7.18 1.59
CA GLY A 11 6.20 6.05 2.31
C GLY A 11 5.34 4.80 2.30
N GLU A 12 4.03 4.92 2.58
CA GLU A 12 3.12 3.78 2.59
C GLU A 12 2.94 3.16 1.19
N ILE A 13 2.85 3.98 0.15
CA ILE A 13 2.74 3.52 -1.23
C ILE A 13 4.02 2.75 -1.62
N PHE A 14 5.19 3.26 -1.24
CA PHE A 14 6.47 2.60 -1.50
C PHE A 14 6.52 1.21 -0.83
N ILE A 15 6.08 1.11 0.42
CA ILE A 15 5.96 -0.17 1.14
C ILE A 15 5.01 -1.12 0.39
N GLY A 16 3.87 -0.63 -0.10
CA GLY A 16 2.95 -1.40 -0.93
C GLY A 16 3.60 -1.97 -2.19
N PHE A 17 4.41 -1.18 -2.90
CA PHE A 17 5.18 -1.65 -4.05
C PHE A 17 6.24 -2.69 -3.68
N LEU A 18 6.91 -2.55 -2.53
CA LEU A 18 7.86 -3.56 -2.04
C LEU A 18 7.18 -4.90 -1.79
N PHE A 19 5.98 -4.90 -1.21
CA PHE A 19 5.19 -6.12 -1.03
C PHE A 19 4.77 -6.74 -2.37
N MET A 20 4.37 -5.92 -3.35
CA MET A 20 4.02 -6.41 -4.67
C MET A 20 5.23 -7.00 -5.41
N MET A 21 6.38 -6.33 -5.38
CA MET A 21 7.63 -6.86 -5.94
C MET A 21 8.07 -8.14 -5.23
N SER A 22 7.94 -8.21 -3.91
CA SER A 22 8.26 -9.41 -3.12
C SER A 22 7.33 -10.57 -3.47
N ALA A 23 6.04 -10.30 -3.69
CA ALA A 23 5.08 -11.29 -4.16
C ALA A 23 5.47 -11.82 -5.55
N PHE A 24 5.81 -10.92 -6.47
CA PHE A 24 6.27 -11.28 -7.81
C PHE A 24 7.56 -12.12 -7.76
N ALA A 25 8.55 -11.71 -6.98
CA ALA A 25 9.77 -12.48 -6.77
C ALA A 25 9.45 -13.87 -6.21
N CYS A 26 8.62 -13.96 -5.16
CA CYS A 26 8.20 -15.25 -4.58
C CYS A 26 7.50 -16.15 -5.61
N PHE A 27 6.67 -15.57 -6.49
CA PHE A 27 6.03 -16.29 -7.58
C PHE A 27 7.04 -16.82 -8.60
N MET A 28 8.01 -16.00 -9.02
CA MET A 28 9.08 -16.40 -9.94
C MET A 28 9.96 -17.52 -9.38
N TYR A 29 10.27 -17.47 -8.08
CA TYR A 29 11.01 -18.52 -7.37
C TYR A 29 10.14 -19.73 -6.98
N LYS A 30 8.92 -19.84 -7.52
CA LYS A 30 7.97 -20.95 -7.30
C LYS A 30 7.74 -21.23 -5.81
N LYS A 31 7.75 -20.19 -4.97
CA LYS A 31 7.41 -20.30 -3.55
C LYS A 31 5.91 -20.62 -3.39
N SER A 32 5.52 -20.98 -2.17
CA SER A 32 4.13 -21.35 -1.89
C SER A 32 3.16 -20.25 -2.31
N LEU A 33 2.07 -20.64 -3.00
CA LEU A 33 1.04 -19.69 -3.43
C LEU A 33 0.41 -18.96 -2.24
N LYS A 34 0.34 -19.60 -1.07
CA LYS A 34 -0.11 -18.96 0.17
C LYS A 34 0.74 -17.73 0.48
N LEU A 35 2.07 -17.84 0.44
CA LEU A 35 2.97 -16.72 0.69
C LEU A 35 2.78 -15.58 -0.33
N VAL A 36 2.67 -15.92 -1.62
CA VAL A 36 2.44 -14.95 -2.69
C VAL A 36 1.14 -14.18 -2.44
N TRP A 37 0.04 -14.88 -2.19
CA TRP A 37 -1.25 -14.26 -1.93
C TRP A 37 -1.29 -13.42 -0.67
N THR A 38 -0.59 -13.83 0.40
CA THR A 38 -0.46 -13.01 1.61
C THR A 38 0.29 -11.71 1.32
N LEU A 39 1.40 -11.77 0.57
CA LEU A 39 2.16 -10.58 0.17
C LEU A 39 1.33 -9.65 -0.74
N VAL A 40 0.56 -10.23 -1.67
CA VAL A 40 -0.38 -9.46 -2.51
C VAL A 40 -1.45 -8.79 -1.64
N ALA A 41 -2.04 -9.49 -0.67
CA ALA A 41 -3.05 -8.91 0.22
C ALA A 41 -2.49 -7.73 1.03
N PHE A 42 -1.26 -7.84 1.54
CA PHE A 42 -0.57 -6.71 2.18
C PHE A 42 -0.33 -5.57 1.20
N ALA A 43 0.13 -5.85 -0.03
CA ALA A 43 0.30 -4.81 -1.05
C ALA A 43 -1.01 -4.05 -1.30
N PHE A 44 -2.15 -4.74 -1.40
CA PHE A 44 -3.45 -4.09 -1.53
C PHE A 44 -3.79 -3.21 -0.32
N LEU A 45 -3.52 -3.65 0.90
CA LEU A 45 -3.76 -2.83 2.10
C LEU A 45 -3.03 -1.49 2.05
N PHE A 46 -1.75 -1.51 1.66
CA PHE A 46 -0.92 -0.29 1.58
C PHE A 46 -1.19 0.56 0.33
N LEU A 47 -1.63 -0.04 -0.77
CA LEU A 47 -1.87 0.68 -2.04
C LEU A 47 -3.32 1.17 -2.21
N THR A 48 -4.29 0.55 -1.53
CA THR A 48 -5.71 0.89 -1.69
C THR A 48 -6.34 1.34 -0.39
N ILE A 49 -6.31 0.53 0.65
CA ILE A 49 -7.07 0.80 1.88
C ILE A 49 -6.51 2.05 2.57
N LEU A 50 -5.20 2.14 2.77
CA LEU A 50 -4.60 3.31 3.43
C LEU A 50 -4.75 4.60 2.61
N PRO A 51 -4.42 4.64 1.30
CA PRO A 51 -4.57 5.87 0.52
C PRO A 51 -6.04 6.32 0.39
N VAL A 52 -6.98 5.38 0.24
CA VAL A 52 -8.42 5.72 0.21
C VAL A 52 -8.88 6.25 1.57
N SER A 53 -8.44 5.64 2.68
CA SER A 53 -8.80 6.10 4.03
C SER A 53 -8.25 7.50 4.31
N GLN A 54 -7.02 7.79 3.89
CA GLN A 54 -6.41 9.12 3.98
C GLN A 54 -7.10 10.12 3.06
N ALA A 55 -7.44 9.72 1.83
CA ALA A 55 -8.18 10.57 0.90
C ALA A 55 -9.57 10.92 1.42
N ILE A 56 -10.27 9.99 2.07
CA ILE A 56 -11.55 10.27 2.74
C ILE A 56 -11.32 11.15 3.97
N GLY A 57 -10.40 10.78 4.85
CA GLY A 57 -10.15 11.48 6.11
C GLY A 57 -9.66 12.91 5.94
N TRP A 58 -8.79 13.17 4.96
CA TRP A 58 -8.29 14.51 4.65
C TRP A 58 -9.14 15.22 3.61
N GLY A 59 -9.63 14.51 2.59
CA GLY A 59 -10.44 15.10 1.52
C GLY A 59 -11.82 15.57 2.01
N THR A 60 -12.41 14.93 3.02
CA THR A 60 -13.67 15.40 3.61
C THR A 60 -13.51 16.65 4.48
N THR A 61 -12.31 16.90 5.04
CA THR A 61 -12.02 18.15 5.77
C THR A 61 -12.00 19.39 4.87
N TRP A 62 -11.79 19.24 3.55
CA TRP A 62 -11.79 20.34 2.57
C TRP A 62 -13.18 20.70 2.02
N ILE A 63 -14.22 19.90 2.32
CA ILE A 63 -15.62 20.15 1.89
C ILE A 63 -16.40 20.94 2.98
N ARG A 64 -15.75 21.30 4.09
CA ARG A 64 -16.29 22.21 5.12
C ARG A 64 -15.58 23.55 5.11
#